data_AF-A0A960F4C9-F1
#
_entry.id   AF-A0A960F4C9-F1
#
_cell.length_a   1.000
_cell.length_b   1.000
_cell.length_c   1.000
_cell.angle_alpha   90.00
_cell.angle_beta   90.00
_cell.angle_gamma   90.00
#
_symmetry.space_group_name_H-M   'P 1'
#
loop_
_entity.id
_entity.type
_entity.pdbx_description
1 polymer ?
#
loop_
_entity_poly.entity_id
_entity_poly.type
_entity_poly.pdbx_seq_one_letter_code
_entity_poly.pdbx_strand_id
1 'polypeptide(L)'
;MELRAASGALGVEVRGLDLERLDDAGCSVVEELLLEHLVVFFPGQDLSVAGQHRLASALGEIVQNSYTPGVDDDFPGVTVHR
;
A
#
# COMPACT_ATOMS: atom_id res chain seq x y z
N MET A 1 2.01 6.18 15.69
CA MET A 1 2.79 6.02 14.46
C MET A 1 4.26 6.23 14.79
N GLU A 2 5.12 5.31 14.37
CA GLU A 2 6.58 5.39 14.51
C GLU A 2 7.21 5.29 13.11
N LEU A 3 8.21 6.13 12.83
CA LEU A 3 8.91 6.19 11.55
C LEU A 3 10.39 5.83 11.75
N ARG A 4 10.91 4.92 10.94
CA ARG A 4 12.34 4.53 10.93
C ARG A 4 12.88 4.62 9.52
N ALA A 5 13.95 5.39 9.31
CA ALA A 5 14.58 5.46 7.99
C ALA A 5 15.02 4.05 7.54
N ALA A 6 14.62 3.66 6.32
CA ALA A 6 14.98 2.36 5.77
C ALA A 6 16.45 2.33 5.31
N SER A 7 16.97 3.49 4.89
CA SER A 7 18.37 3.70 4.54
C SER A 7 18.79 5.16 4.79
N GLY A 8 20.08 5.46 4.64
CA GLY A 8 20.58 6.84 4.69
C GLY A 8 20.23 7.69 3.46
N ALA A 9 19.72 7.08 2.39
CA ALA A 9 19.40 7.78 1.15
C ALA A 9 17.90 8.00 0.96
N LEU A 10 17.08 6.96 1.19
CA LEU A 10 15.66 6.98 0.88
C LEU A 10 14.86 5.93 1.66
N GLY A 11 13.56 6.18 1.81
CA GLY A 11 12.57 5.25 2.32
C GLY A 11 12.35 5.28 3.83
N VAL A 12 11.15 4.89 4.23
CA VAL A 12 10.75 4.83 5.65
C VAL A 12 9.97 3.56 5.95
N GLU A 13 10.27 2.94 7.09
CA GLU A 13 9.46 1.93 7.73
C GLU A 13 8.49 2.59 8.71
N VAL A 14 7.19 2.30 8.55
CA VAL A 14 6.09 2.91 9.29
C VAL A 14 5.43 1.86 10.16
N ARG A 15 5.36 2.11 11.47
CA ARG A 15 4.72 1.21 12.46
C ARG A 15 3.56 1.88 13.17
N GLY A 16 2.62 1.06 13.65
CA GLY A 16 1.46 1.51 14.40
C GLY A 16 0.33 2.12 13.55
N LEU A 17 0.30 1.74 12.26
CA LEU A 17 -0.86 1.90 11.37
C LEU A 17 -1.41 0.51 11.04
N ASP A 18 -2.73 0.43 10.93
CA ASP A 18 -3.46 -0.75 10.47
C ASP A 18 -3.99 -0.46 9.07
N LEU A 19 -3.33 -1.01 8.04
CA LEU A 19 -3.66 -0.76 6.65
C LEU A 19 -5.03 -1.34 6.25
N GLU A 20 -5.47 -2.40 6.92
CA GLU A 20 -6.76 -3.04 6.61
C GLU A 20 -7.94 -2.12 6.96
N ARG A 21 -7.74 -1.18 7.89
CA ARG A 21 -8.78 -0.34 8.48
C ARG A 21 -8.58 1.16 8.29
N LEU A 22 -7.73 1.57 7.34
CA LEU A 22 -7.53 3.00 7.05
C LEU A 22 -8.83 3.66 6.60
N ASP A 23 -9.09 4.82 7.17
CA ASP A 23 -10.03 5.80 6.65
C ASP A 23 -9.31 6.75 5.67
N ASP A 24 -10.06 7.69 5.09
CA ASP A 24 -9.52 8.64 4.10
C ASP A 24 -8.35 9.46 4.66
N ALA A 25 -8.41 9.85 5.94
CA ALA A 25 -7.34 10.59 6.60
C ALA A 25 -6.08 9.73 6.75
N GLY A 26 -6.22 8.45 7.11
CA GLY A 26 -5.14 7.48 7.14
C GLY A 26 -4.51 7.26 5.77
N CYS A 27 -5.33 7.17 4.71
CA CYS A 27 -4.84 7.08 3.33
C CYS A 27 -4.03 8.32 2.91
N SER A 28 -4.49 9.53 3.25
CA SER A 28 -3.73 10.77 2.99
C SER A 28 -2.37 10.77 3.71
N VAL A 29 -2.30 10.26 4.94
CA VAL A 29 -1.01 10.11 5.65
C VAL A 29 -0.07 9.16 4.89
N VAL A 30 -0.58 8.06 4.34
CA VAL A 30 0.23 7.14 3.53
C VAL A 30 0.73 7.82 2.25
N GLU A 31 -0.13 8.58 1.56
CA GLU A 31 0.24 9.34 0.37
C GLU A 31 1.34 10.37 0.67
N GLU A 32 1.21 11.15 1.75
CA GLU A 32 2.21 12.12 2.18
C GLU A 32 3.56 11.46 2.48
N LEU A 33 3.55 10.34 3.22
CA LEU A 33 4.76 9.57 3.50
C LEU A 33 5.41 9.02 2.22
N LEU A 34 4.60 8.59 1.25
CA LEU A 34 5.10 8.13 -0.04
C LEU A 34 5.72 9.29 -0.84
N LEU A 35 5.11 10.48 -0.85
CA LEU A 35 5.65 11.64 -1.54
C LEU A 35 6.96 12.14 -0.91
N GLU A 36 7.06 12.12 0.42
CA GLU A 36 8.26 12.55 1.14
C GLU A 36 9.42 11.55 1.02
N HIS A 37 9.12 10.25 1.19
CA HIS A 37 10.14 9.21 1.32
C HIS A 37 10.30 8.32 0.09
N LEU A 38 9.46 8.49 -0.94
CA LEU A 38 9.40 7.80 -2.23
C LEU A 38 9.18 6.27 -2.18
N VAL A 39 9.47 5.63 -1.04
CA VAL A 39 9.19 4.22 -0.75
C VAL A 39 8.84 4.07 0.73
N VAL A 40 7.74 3.39 1.00
CA VAL A 40 7.21 3.20 2.36
C VAL A 40 7.03 1.71 2.65
N PHE A 41 7.40 1.29 3.85
CA PHE A 41 7.28 -0.11 4.30
C PHE A 41 6.36 -0.18 5.51
N PHE A 42 5.40 -1.10 5.47
CA PHE A 42 4.49 -1.37 6.59
C PHE A 42 4.65 -2.84 7.02
N PRO A 43 5.57 -3.15 7.94
CA PRO A 43 5.82 -4.54 8.36
C PRO A 43 4.66 -5.08 9.20
N GLY A 44 4.41 -6.39 9.08
CA GLY A 44 3.44 -7.10 9.91
C GLY A 44 1.97 -6.85 9.57
N GLN A 45 1.68 -6.42 8.34
CA GLN A 45 0.32 -6.25 7.85
C GLN A 45 -0.21 -7.57 7.28
N ASP A 46 -1.48 -7.84 7.53
CA ASP A 46 -2.24 -8.93 6.91
C ASP A 46 -3.42 -8.30 6.16
N LEU A 47 -3.22 -8.06 4.86
CA LEU A 47 -4.19 -7.36 4.02
C LEU A 47 -5.06 -8.36 3.27
N SER A 48 -6.37 -8.12 3.31
CA SER A 48 -7.29 -8.77 2.39
C SER A 48 -7.08 -8.25 0.97
N VAL A 49 -7.55 -8.98 -0.05
CA VAL A 49 -7.52 -8.51 -1.45
C VAL A 49 -8.25 -7.16 -1.58
N ALA A 50 -9.40 -7.04 -0.92
CA ALA A 50 -10.17 -5.80 -0.86
C ALA A 50 -9.41 -4.67 -0.12
N GLY A 51 -8.69 -5.00 0.95
CA GLY A 51 -7.83 -4.07 1.68
C GLY A 51 -6.69 -3.52 0.82
N GLN A 52 -5.98 -4.41 0.11
CA GLN A 52 -4.93 -4.03 -0.83
C GLN A 52 -5.48 -3.14 -1.96
N HIS A 53 -6.64 -3.49 -2.52
CA HIS A 53 -7.30 -2.67 -3.55
C HIS A 53 -7.69 -1.29 -3.03
N ARG A 54 -8.26 -1.19 -1.81
CA ARG A 54 -8.65 0.09 -1.21
C ARG A 54 -7.45 1.01 -1.00
N LEU A 55 -6.37 0.47 -0.44
CA LEU A 55 -5.12 1.21 -0.25
C LEU A 55 -4.59 1.73 -1.59
N ALA A 56 -4.50 0.87 -2.61
CA ALA A 56 -4.00 1.26 -3.92
C ALA A 56 -4.91 2.30 -4.61
N SER A 57 -6.23 2.17 -4.47
CA SER A 57 -7.21 3.10 -5.05
C SER A 57 -7.09 4.51 -4.47
N ALA A 58 -6.69 4.63 -3.20
CA ALA A 58 -6.44 5.93 -2.58
C ALA A 58 -5.18 6.63 -3.12
N LEU A 59 -4.26 5.86 -3.71
CA LEU A 59 -3.02 6.38 -4.30
C LEU A 59 -3.14 6.64 -5.82
N GLY A 60 -4.27 6.28 -6.43
CA GLY A 60 -4.54 6.54 -7.85
C GLY A 60 -5.32 5.43 -8.55
N GLU A 61 -5.36 5.50 -9.88
CA GLU A 61 -6.01 4.49 -10.71
C GLU A 61 -5.24 3.16 -10.69
N ILE A 62 -5.95 2.06 -10.43
CA ILE A 62 -5.39 0.71 -10.46
C ILE A 62 -5.41 0.20 -11.89
N VAL A 63 -4.23 -0.11 -12.42
CA VAL A 63 -4.07 -0.70 -13.75
C VAL A 63 -4.09 -2.22 -13.66
N GLN A 64 -5.01 -2.86 -14.38
CA GLN A 64 -5.00 -4.30 -14.56
C GLN A 64 -3.87 -4.73 -15.51
N ASN A 65 -3.05 -5.68 -15.07
CA ASN A 65 -1.99 -6.25 -15.89
C ASN A 65 -2.57 -7.20 -16.95
N SER A 66 -2.21 -7.02 -18.23
CA SER A 66 -2.73 -7.88 -19.31
C SER A 66 -2.15 -9.31 -19.34
N TYR A 67 -1.04 -9.55 -18.65
CA TYR A 67 -0.30 -10.82 -18.66
C TYR A 67 -0.39 -11.60 -17.34
N THR A 68 -0.72 -10.90 -16.26
CA THR A 68 -0.84 -11.51 -14.93
C THR A 68 -2.30 -11.44 -14.49
N PRO A 69 -2.98 -12.59 -14.34
CA PRO A 69 -4.36 -12.58 -13.88
C PRO A 69 -4.45 -12.05 -12.44
N GLY A 70 -5.55 -11.36 -12.15
CA GLY A 70 -5.90 -10.99 -10.79
C GLY A 70 -6.09 -12.22 -9.91
N VAL A 71 -5.88 -12.06 -8.60
CA VAL A 71 -6.12 -13.15 -7.63
C VAL A 71 -7.59 -13.34 -7.29
N ASP A 72 -8.42 -12.37 -7.62
CA ASP A 72 -9.87 -12.34 -7.36
C ASP A 72 -10.55 -11.64 -8.55
N ASP A 73 -11.67 -12.20 -9.02
CA ASP A 73 -12.43 -11.67 -10.16
C ASP A 73 -13.07 -10.32 -9.85
N ASP A 74 -13.38 -10.04 -8.58
CA ASP A 74 -13.91 -8.75 -8.14
C ASP A 74 -12.81 -7.66 -8.06
N PHE A 75 -11.53 -8.07 -8.04
CA PHE A 75 -10.36 -7.18 -7.90
C PHE A 75 -9.26 -7.53 -8.91
N PRO A 76 -9.52 -7.41 -10.23
CA PRO A 76 -8.62 -7.95 -11.25
C PRO A 76 -7.26 -7.24 -11.33
N GLY A 77 -7.13 -6.05 -10.72
CA GLY A 77 -5.86 -5.32 -10.60
C GLY A 77 -4.94 -5.80 -9.47
N VAL A 78 -5.43 -6.65 -8.55
CA VAL A 78 -4.61 -7.20 -7.47
C VAL A 78 -4.00 -8.51 -7.96
N THR A 79 -2.67 -8.57 -8.05
CA THR A 79 -1.94 -9.73 -8.59
C THR A 79 -0.92 -10.23 -7.58
N VAL A 80 -0.48 -11.49 -7.74
CA VAL A 80 0.66 -12.04 -6.99
C VAL A 80 1.76 -12.39 -7.97
N HIS A 81 2.97 -11.88 -7.70
CA HIS A 81 4.16 -12.28 -8.43
C HIS A 81 4.79 -13.47 -7.71
N ARG A 82 4.91 -14.61 -8.41
CA ARG A 82 5.57 -15.82 -7.93
C ARG A 82 6.90 -16.01 -8.63
#